data_AF-A0A7C5D386-F1
#
_entry.id   AF-A0A7C5D386-F1
#
_cell.length_a   1.000
_cell.length_b   1.000
_cell.length_c   1.000
_cell.angle_alpha   90.00
_cell.angle_beta   90.00
_cell.angle_gamma   90.00
#
_symmetry.space_group_name_H-M   'P 1'
#
loop_
_entity.id
_entity.type
_entity.pdbx_description
1 polymer ?
#
loop_
_entity_poly.entity_id
_entity_poly.type
_entity_poly.pdbx_seq_one_letter_code
_entity_poly.pdbx_strand_id
1 'polypeptide(L)'
;PFKSETDRYGQVSLSGEYAYDRPFLWGSKRTGPDLHRVGNYRTTDWHENHMWDPKSVVPQSIMPAYKHMFTNIADIETAYAEAVTVKNIFATPYGDEIKGTKEAWEAYKPKVLEEAKLIAADMKNQDVKDAVAKGEIPEIVAIIAYLNRLK
;
A
#
# COMPACT_ATOMS: atom_id res chain seq x y z
N PRO A 1 -22.18 -6.21 13.86
CA PRO A 1 -21.94 -4.92 13.16
C PRO A 1 -22.66 -3.75 13.87
N PHE A 2 -21.89 -2.89 14.55
CA PHE A 2 -22.46 -1.72 15.24
C PHE A 2 -22.69 -0.56 14.28
N LYS A 3 -23.80 0.16 14.46
CA LYS A 3 -24.14 1.34 13.66
C LYS A 3 -23.08 2.45 13.76
N SER A 4 -22.62 2.75 14.97
CA SER A 4 -21.62 3.80 15.23
C SER A 4 -20.29 3.59 14.49
N GLU A 5 -19.87 2.34 14.30
CA GLU A 5 -18.68 1.99 13.53
C GLU A 5 -18.91 2.14 12.03
N THR A 6 -20.12 1.78 11.58
CA THR A 6 -20.53 1.93 10.18
C THR A 6 -20.57 3.41 9.78
N ASP A 7 -21.13 4.26 10.64
CA ASP A 7 -21.20 5.70 10.41
C ASP A 7 -19.79 6.35 10.40
N ARG A 8 -18.82 5.78 11.11
CA ARG A 8 -17.45 6.31 11.20
C ARG A 8 -16.55 5.87 10.05
N TYR A 9 -16.60 4.59 9.68
CA TYR A 9 -15.64 3.97 8.76
C TYR A 9 -16.25 3.53 7.42
N GLY A 10 -17.58 3.50 7.31
CA GLY A 10 -18.30 3.00 6.16
C GLY A 10 -18.75 1.55 6.32
N GLN A 11 -18.96 0.85 5.21
CA GLN A 11 -19.51 -0.50 5.23
C GLN A 11 -18.63 -1.46 6.05
N VAL A 12 -19.29 -2.22 6.93
CA VAL A 12 -18.66 -3.26 7.73
C VAL A 12 -17.89 -4.25 6.87
N SER A 13 -16.73 -4.67 7.34
CA SER A 13 -15.91 -5.63 6.62
C SER A 13 -16.60 -6.98 6.46
N LEU A 14 -16.42 -7.58 5.29
CA LEU A 14 -16.99 -8.87 4.93
C LEU A 14 -15.88 -9.93 4.89
N SER A 15 -16.22 -11.17 5.23
CA SER A 15 -15.25 -12.26 5.27
C SER A 15 -14.51 -12.48 3.94
N GLY A 16 -15.19 -12.25 2.80
CA GLY A 16 -14.62 -12.41 1.47
C GLY A 16 -13.56 -11.38 1.10
N GLU A 17 -13.54 -10.21 1.76
CA GLU A 17 -12.55 -9.15 1.47
C GLU A 17 -11.15 -9.54 1.92
N TYR A 18 -11.06 -10.43 2.91
CA TYR A 18 -9.83 -10.96 3.46
C TYR A 18 -9.40 -12.28 2.82
N ALA A 19 -10.12 -12.77 1.81
CA ALA A 19 -9.89 -14.10 1.23
C ALA A 19 -8.46 -14.29 0.69
N TYR A 20 -7.75 -13.20 0.40
CA TYR A 20 -6.39 -13.21 -0.13
C TYR A 20 -5.31 -12.73 0.84
N ASP A 21 -5.69 -12.29 2.05
CA ASP A 21 -4.75 -11.72 3.02
C ASP A 21 -3.98 -12.82 3.76
N ARG A 22 -2.66 -12.78 3.67
CA ARG A 22 -1.77 -13.78 4.26
C ARG A 22 -0.51 -13.14 4.83
N PRO A 23 -0.36 -13.04 6.17
CA PRO A 23 -1.40 -13.30 7.18
C PRO A 23 -2.54 -12.26 7.11
N PHE A 24 -3.65 -12.54 7.81
CA PHE A 24 -4.72 -11.56 7.97
C PHE A 24 -4.22 -10.34 8.76
N LEU A 25 -4.68 -9.14 8.39
CA LEU A 25 -4.27 -7.87 9.01
C LEU A 25 -5.36 -7.25 9.88
N TRP A 26 -6.16 -8.09 10.55
CA TRP A 26 -7.20 -7.62 11.46
C TRP A 26 -6.56 -7.02 12.71
N GLY A 27 -6.96 -5.79 13.02
CA GLY A 27 -6.50 -5.12 14.23
C GLY A 27 -7.06 -5.81 15.48
N SER A 28 -6.19 -6.08 16.46
CA SER A 28 -6.59 -6.47 17.81
C SER A 28 -6.65 -5.28 18.77
N LYS A 29 -6.08 -4.13 18.37
CA LYS A 29 -6.05 -2.88 19.13
C LYS A 29 -6.17 -1.69 18.18
N ARG A 30 -6.80 -0.62 18.67
CA ARG A 30 -6.94 0.66 17.96
C ARG A 30 -6.32 1.79 18.79
N THR A 31 -5.03 2.04 18.55
CA THR A 31 -4.38 3.29 18.98
C THR A 31 -4.68 4.41 17.99
N GLY A 32 -4.65 4.09 16.68
CA GLY A 32 -5.20 4.91 15.61
C GLY A 32 -6.56 4.40 15.13
N PRO A 33 -7.18 5.08 14.15
CA PRO A 33 -8.43 4.65 13.53
C PRO A 33 -8.29 3.34 12.75
N ASP A 34 -9.42 2.72 12.41
CA ASP A 34 -9.45 1.58 11.48
C ASP A 34 -9.03 2.00 10.06
N LEU A 35 -8.31 1.13 9.35
CA LEU A 35 -7.74 1.41 8.03
C LEU A 35 -8.43 0.70 6.88
N HIS A 36 -9.36 -0.24 7.14
CA HIS A 36 -9.88 -1.14 6.11
C HIS A 36 -10.61 -0.42 4.96
N ARG A 37 -11.02 0.83 5.18
CA ARG A 37 -11.75 1.67 4.22
C ARG A 37 -11.05 2.99 3.92
N VAL A 38 -9.78 3.14 4.31
CA VAL A 38 -9.08 4.43 4.27
C VAL A 38 -8.95 5.00 2.85
N GLY A 39 -8.83 4.13 1.85
CA GLY A 39 -8.76 4.48 0.43
C GLY A 39 -10.05 5.09 -0.13
N ASN A 40 -11.16 5.05 0.61
CA ASN A 40 -12.41 5.70 0.19
C ASN A 40 -12.41 7.22 0.44
N TYR A 41 -11.62 7.71 1.38
CA TYR A 41 -11.75 9.09 1.86
C TYR A 41 -10.42 9.83 2.09
N ARG A 42 -9.27 9.15 2.00
CA ARG A 42 -7.95 9.79 2.02
C ARG A 42 -7.32 9.79 0.64
N THR A 43 -6.62 10.87 0.32
CA THR A 43 -5.90 11.04 -0.93
C THR A 43 -4.44 10.66 -0.77
N THR A 44 -3.75 10.38 -1.88
CA THR A 44 -2.30 10.16 -1.93
C THR A 44 -1.53 11.29 -1.23
N ASP A 45 -1.85 12.55 -1.53
CA ASP A 45 -1.28 13.73 -0.89
C ASP A 45 -1.52 13.76 0.63
N TRP A 46 -2.71 13.36 1.09
CA TRP A 46 -2.98 13.28 2.53
C TRP A 46 -2.10 12.23 3.19
N HIS A 47 -1.99 11.04 2.58
CA HIS A 47 -1.16 9.96 3.09
C HIS A 47 0.32 10.34 3.15
N GLU A 48 0.82 10.98 2.09
CA GLU A 48 2.19 11.47 2.01
C GLU A 48 2.51 12.44 3.16
N ASN A 49 1.73 13.52 3.31
CA ASN A 49 1.98 14.51 4.37
C ASN A 49 1.81 13.90 5.76
N HIS A 50 0.80 13.04 5.94
CA HIS A 50 0.56 12.39 7.23
C HIS A 50 1.69 11.41 7.60
N MET A 51 2.27 10.69 6.64
CA MET A 51 3.42 9.81 6.91
C MET A 51 4.70 10.60 7.19
N TRP A 52 4.88 11.75 6.53
CA TRP A 52 6.04 12.63 6.73
C TRP A 52 6.02 13.32 8.11
N ASP A 53 4.89 13.92 8.45
CA ASP A 53 4.66 14.56 9.75
C ASP A 53 3.17 14.47 10.13
N PRO A 54 2.79 13.43 10.90
CA PRO A 54 1.39 13.23 11.30
C PRO A 54 0.78 14.43 12.03
N LYS A 55 1.59 15.17 12.80
CA LYS A 55 1.13 16.31 13.60
C LYS A 55 0.84 17.55 12.75
N SER A 56 1.49 17.67 11.60
CA SER A 56 1.21 18.76 10.65
C SER A 56 -0.19 18.64 10.04
N VAL A 57 -0.67 17.42 9.82
CA VAL A 57 -1.97 17.13 9.22
C VAL A 57 -3.06 16.96 10.28
N VAL A 58 -2.73 16.30 11.38
CA VAL A 58 -3.62 16.05 12.51
C VAL A 58 -2.88 16.47 13.79
N PRO A 59 -3.09 17.69 14.32
CA PRO A 59 -2.32 18.24 15.43
C PRO A 59 -2.24 17.35 16.69
N GLN A 60 -3.28 16.56 16.94
CA GLN A 60 -3.38 15.65 18.09
C GLN A 60 -2.93 14.22 17.76
N SER A 61 -2.28 14.00 16.61
CA SER A 61 -1.79 12.67 16.23
C SER A 61 -0.69 12.20 17.16
N ILE A 62 -0.84 10.97 17.62
CA ILE A 62 0.16 10.22 18.38
C ILE A 62 0.94 9.23 17.48
N MET A 63 0.63 9.21 16.17
CA MET A 63 1.33 8.37 15.22
C MET A 63 2.80 8.84 15.08
N PRO A 64 3.79 7.93 15.07
CA PRO A 64 5.16 8.26 14.73
C PRO A 64 5.30 8.73 13.28
N ALA A 65 6.29 9.57 12.99
CA ALA A 65 6.64 9.94 11.62
C ALA A 65 7.47 8.84 10.94
N TYR A 66 7.19 8.56 9.67
CA TYR A 66 7.82 7.50 8.87
C TYR A 66 8.70 8.08 7.74
N LYS A 67 9.49 9.11 8.04
CA LYS A 67 10.33 9.82 7.06
C LYS A 67 11.32 8.91 6.31
N HIS A 68 11.81 7.86 6.96
CA HIS A 68 12.74 6.90 6.35
C HIS A 68 12.16 6.21 5.11
N MET A 69 10.84 6.02 5.03
CA MET A 69 10.18 5.40 3.87
C MET A 69 10.29 6.24 2.59
N PHE A 70 10.61 7.53 2.71
CA PHE A 70 10.80 8.42 1.55
C PHE A 70 12.19 8.23 0.91
N THR A 71 13.15 7.69 1.65
CA THR A 71 14.52 7.45 1.18
C THR A 71 14.81 5.98 0.95
N ASN A 72 14.17 5.09 1.69
CA ASN A 72 14.32 3.64 1.52
C ASN A 72 13.67 3.19 0.22
N ILE A 73 14.33 2.25 -0.47
CA ILE A 73 13.83 1.65 -1.71
C ILE A 73 13.17 0.31 -1.38
N ALA A 74 11.96 0.10 -1.89
CA ALA A 74 11.20 -1.12 -1.70
C ALA A 74 11.83 -2.29 -2.46
N ASP A 75 11.96 -3.44 -1.81
CA ASP A 75 12.38 -4.69 -2.43
C ASP A 75 11.20 -5.36 -3.17
N ILE A 76 10.95 -4.89 -4.39
CA ILE A 76 9.86 -5.39 -5.22
C ILE A 76 10.16 -6.79 -5.78
N GLU A 77 11.43 -7.15 -5.96
CA GLU A 77 11.81 -8.46 -6.48
C GLU A 77 11.42 -9.57 -5.50
N THR A 78 11.73 -9.37 -4.21
CA THR A 78 11.28 -10.29 -3.16
C THR A 78 9.75 -10.31 -3.05
N ALA A 79 9.07 -9.16 -3.11
CA ALA A 79 7.61 -9.11 -3.09
C ALA A 79 6.97 -9.87 -4.27
N TYR A 80 7.57 -9.81 -5.46
CA TYR A 80 7.13 -10.57 -6.62
C TYR A 80 7.33 -12.08 -6.42
N ALA A 81 8.47 -12.51 -5.86
CA ALA A 81 8.73 -13.91 -5.53
C ALA A 81 7.74 -14.45 -4.48
N GLU A 82 7.36 -13.62 -3.50
CA GLU A 82 6.31 -13.94 -2.54
C GLU A 82 4.94 -14.09 -3.23
N ALA A 83 4.59 -13.20 -4.16
CA ALA A 83 3.35 -13.28 -4.92
C ALA A 83 3.27 -14.60 -5.74
N VAL A 84 4.38 -15.03 -6.35
CA VAL A 84 4.47 -16.34 -7.02
C VAL A 84 4.22 -17.49 -6.03
N THR A 85 4.80 -17.41 -4.84
CA THR A 85 4.58 -18.42 -3.79
C THR A 85 3.11 -18.45 -3.37
N VAL A 86 2.49 -17.28 -3.16
CA VAL A 86 1.09 -17.17 -2.75
C VAL A 86 0.14 -17.69 -3.83
N LYS A 87 0.44 -17.41 -5.10
CA LYS A 87 -0.26 -17.97 -6.26
C LYS A 87 -0.22 -19.50 -6.23
N ASN A 88 0.97 -20.08 -6.13
CA ASN A 88 1.16 -21.52 -6.30
C ASN A 88 0.70 -22.34 -5.09
N ILE A 89 0.94 -21.86 -3.86
CA ILE A 89 0.64 -22.61 -2.64
C ILE A 89 -0.83 -22.46 -2.24
N PHE A 90 -1.38 -21.25 -2.37
CA PHE A 90 -2.73 -20.95 -1.88
C PHE A 90 -3.76 -20.76 -2.98
N ALA A 91 -3.39 -21.05 -4.24
CA ALA A 91 -4.27 -20.89 -5.41
C ALA A 91 -4.92 -19.49 -5.51
N THR A 92 -4.19 -18.46 -5.07
CA THR A 92 -4.66 -17.07 -5.21
C THR A 92 -4.67 -16.72 -6.70
N PRO A 93 -5.74 -16.09 -7.24
CA PRO A 93 -5.93 -15.90 -8.68
C PRO A 93 -5.06 -14.77 -9.23
N TYR A 94 -3.75 -14.90 -9.12
CA TYR A 94 -2.79 -14.08 -9.84
C TYR A 94 -2.77 -14.49 -11.32
N GLY A 95 -2.61 -13.50 -12.20
CA GLY A 95 -2.52 -13.72 -13.65
C GLY A 95 -1.35 -14.62 -14.05
N ASP A 96 -1.45 -15.22 -15.24
CA ASP A 96 -0.45 -16.14 -15.77
C ASP A 96 0.94 -15.52 -15.94
N GLU A 97 1.03 -14.20 -16.01
CA GLU A 97 2.27 -13.44 -16.03
C GLU A 97 3.11 -13.59 -14.75
N ILE A 98 2.49 -13.87 -13.60
CA ILE A 98 3.20 -14.05 -12.33
C ILE A 98 3.76 -15.48 -12.28
N LYS A 99 5.06 -15.60 -12.56
CA LYS A 99 5.82 -16.87 -12.57
C LYS A 99 7.18 -16.68 -11.89
N GLY A 100 7.71 -17.76 -11.30
CA GLY A 100 8.98 -17.76 -10.54
C GLY A 100 10.25 -17.74 -11.39
N THR A 101 10.17 -17.36 -12.67
CA THR A 101 11.34 -17.27 -13.54
C THR A 101 11.82 -15.83 -13.63
N LYS A 102 13.14 -15.65 -13.81
CA LYS A 102 13.73 -14.30 -13.91
C LYS A 102 13.19 -13.54 -15.12
N GLU A 103 12.96 -14.24 -16.23
CA GLU A 103 12.41 -13.66 -17.46
C GLU A 103 11.00 -13.11 -17.24
N ALA A 104 10.19 -13.78 -16.41
CA ALA A 104 8.85 -13.31 -16.07
C ALA A 104 8.91 -12.06 -15.19
N TRP A 105 9.84 -12.02 -14.22
CA TRP A 105 10.09 -10.82 -13.42
C TRP A 105 10.51 -9.63 -14.29
N GLU A 106 11.51 -9.79 -15.16
CA GLU A 106 11.97 -8.71 -16.05
C GLU A 106 10.87 -8.21 -16.99
N ALA A 107 9.98 -9.11 -17.45
CA ALA A 107 8.81 -8.74 -18.24
C ALA A 107 7.71 -8.02 -17.42
N TYR A 108 7.60 -8.31 -16.12
CA TYR A 108 6.59 -7.72 -15.23
C TYR A 108 7.04 -6.38 -14.64
N LYS A 109 8.34 -6.19 -14.40
CA LYS A 109 8.94 -4.99 -13.80
C LYS A 109 8.46 -3.66 -14.42
N PRO A 110 8.31 -3.51 -15.77
CA PRO A 110 7.77 -2.29 -16.35
C PRO A 110 6.35 -1.95 -15.88
N LYS A 111 5.49 -2.95 -15.66
CA LYS A 111 4.12 -2.72 -15.16
C LYS A 111 4.12 -2.13 -13.76
N VAL A 112 4.99 -2.65 -12.88
CA VAL A 112 5.15 -2.11 -11.51
C VAL A 112 5.62 -0.65 -11.56
N LEU A 113 6.57 -0.34 -12.44
CA LEU A 113 7.06 1.03 -12.61
C LEU A 113 5.97 1.97 -13.13
N GLU A 114 5.13 1.52 -14.07
CA GLU A 114 3.98 2.30 -14.54
C GLU A 114 2.97 2.57 -13.42
N GLU A 115 2.63 1.56 -12.62
CA GLU A 115 1.75 1.74 -11.45
C GLU A 115 2.35 2.70 -10.41
N ALA A 116 3.65 2.56 -10.12
CA ALA A 116 4.36 3.45 -9.21
C ALA A 116 4.35 4.90 -9.71
N LYS A 117 4.51 5.13 -11.02
CA LYS A 117 4.42 6.46 -11.62
C LYS A 117 3.03 7.08 -11.45
N LEU A 118 1.96 6.29 -11.57
CA LEU A 118 0.59 6.78 -11.35
C LEU A 118 0.40 7.28 -9.92
N ILE A 119 0.90 6.55 -8.93
CA ILE A 119 0.85 6.97 -7.52
C ILE A 119 1.73 8.19 -7.29
N ALA A 120 2.97 8.18 -7.80
CA ALA A 120 3.93 9.27 -7.63
C ALA A 120 3.49 10.58 -8.33
N ALA A 121 2.67 10.50 -9.38
CA ALA A 121 2.11 11.67 -10.06
C ALA A 121 1.28 12.54 -9.10
N ASP A 122 0.52 11.89 -8.21
CA ASP A 122 -0.34 12.55 -7.21
C ASP A 122 0.42 12.96 -5.93
N MET A 123 1.72 12.63 -5.81
CA MET A 123 2.56 13.04 -4.68
C MET A 123 3.13 14.46 -4.88
N LYS A 124 3.61 15.09 -3.81
CA LYS A 124 4.22 16.43 -3.84
C LYS A 124 5.75 16.41 -3.69
N ASN A 125 6.31 15.42 -3.00
CA ASN A 125 7.73 15.32 -2.75
C ASN A 125 8.49 15.05 -4.06
N GLN A 126 9.36 15.99 -4.43
CA GLN A 126 10.13 15.91 -5.68
C GLN A 126 11.17 14.78 -5.65
N ASP A 127 11.79 14.50 -4.50
CA ASP A 127 12.79 13.44 -4.37
C ASP A 127 12.16 12.06 -4.68
N VAL A 128 10.91 11.85 -4.25
CA VAL A 128 10.15 10.63 -4.55
C VAL A 128 9.83 10.54 -6.03
N LYS A 129 9.42 11.65 -6.66
CA LYS A 129 9.17 11.68 -8.11
C LYS A 129 10.42 11.38 -8.91
N ASP A 130 11.55 11.96 -8.51
CA ASP A 130 12.84 11.78 -9.16
C ASP A 130 13.35 10.34 -9.00
N ALA A 131 13.18 9.73 -7.83
CA ALA A 131 13.50 8.32 -7.60
C ALA A 131 12.68 7.40 -8.53
N VAL A 132 11.36 7.60 -8.58
CA VAL A 132 10.47 6.81 -9.45
C VAL A 132 10.79 7.02 -10.92
N ALA A 133 11.16 8.25 -11.33
CA ALA A 133 11.61 8.53 -12.69
C ALA A 133 12.92 7.81 -13.06
N LYS A 134 13.82 7.58 -12.08
CA LYS A 134 15.04 6.76 -12.24
C LYS A 134 14.76 5.25 -12.24
N GLY A 135 13.54 4.84 -11.94
CA GLY A 135 13.15 3.42 -11.83
C GLY A 135 13.35 2.83 -10.44
N GLU A 136 13.62 3.65 -9.43
CA GLU A 136 13.70 3.25 -8.03
C GLU A 136 12.35 3.54 -7.38
N ILE A 137 11.76 2.57 -6.67
CA ILE A 137 10.45 2.74 -6.02
C ILE A 137 10.68 2.94 -4.52
N PRO A 138 10.48 4.15 -3.97
CA PRO A 138 10.54 4.36 -2.54
C PRO A 138 9.46 3.57 -1.78
N GLU A 139 9.76 3.12 -0.57
CA GLU A 139 8.82 2.39 0.30
C GLU A 139 7.49 3.15 0.50
N ILE A 140 7.55 4.47 0.59
CA ILE A 140 6.36 5.32 0.75
C ILE A 140 5.37 5.16 -0.40
N VAL A 141 5.86 4.98 -1.65
CA VAL A 141 5.01 4.80 -2.83
C VAL A 141 4.25 3.47 -2.72
N ALA A 142 4.95 2.41 -2.33
CA ALA A 142 4.36 1.09 -2.14
C ALA A 142 3.30 1.08 -1.02
N ILE A 143 3.60 1.72 0.12
CA ILE A 143 2.65 1.82 1.24
C ILE A 143 1.42 2.63 0.86
N ILE A 144 1.56 3.75 0.15
CA ILE A 144 0.42 4.55 -0.30
C ILE A 144 -0.42 3.76 -1.32
N ALA A 145 0.21 3.05 -2.25
CA ALA A 145 -0.50 2.19 -3.19
C ALA A 145 -1.37 1.15 -2.46
N TYR A 146 -0.82 0.53 -1.41
CA TYR A 146 -1.56 -0.40 -0.56
C TYR A 146 -2.74 0.28 0.16
N LEU A 147 -2.52 1.44 0.81
CA LEU A 147 -3.58 2.16 1.54
C LEU A 147 -4.70 2.62 0.61
N ASN A 148 -4.38 3.07 -0.59
CA ASN A 148 -5.35 3.48 -1.61
C ASN A 148 -6.22 2.30 -2.10
N ARG A 149 -5.72 1.06 -2.02
CA ARG A 149 -6.48 -0.15 -2.36
C ARG A 149 -7.55 -0.52 -1.32
N LEU A 150 -7.37 -0.10 -0.06
CA LEU A 150 -8.28 -0.42 1.05
C LEU A 150 -9.59 0.38 0.95
N LYS A 151 -10.53 -0.12 0.14
CA LYS A 151 -11.84 0.48 -0.15
C LYS A 151 -12.98 -0.41 0.30
#